data_AF-A0A383EIU3-F1
#
_entry.id   AF-A0A383EIU3-F1
#
_cell.length_a   1.000
_cell.length_b   1.000
_cell.length_c   1.000
_cell.angle_alpha   90.00
_cell.angle_beta   90.00
_cell.angle_gamma   90.00
#
_symmetry.space_group_name_H-M   'P 1'
#
loop_
_entity.id
_entity.type
_entity.pdbx_description
1 polymer ?
#
loop_
_entity_poly.entity_id
_entity_poly.type
_entity_poly.pdbx_seq_one_letter_code
_entity_poly.pdbx_strand_id
1 'polypeptide(L)'
;MQFKLENFRRDSGTVIPAKLKSARIKGGRIKGRFLRGPISWDWLTKAMNLPGKSLHVALILWLEVGFRRTNRVKFRMGLANKAGFSRWTARRALKQLEAAGLIETEPKPGQLTTVRIMDVKVEN
;
A
#
# COMPACT_ATOMS: atom_id res chain seq x y z
N MET A 1 35.97 1.18 -35.82
CA MET A 1 35.09 2.31 -35.43
C MET A 1 35.87 3.19 -34.44
N GLN A 2 36.45 4.30 -34.90
CA GLN A 2 37.28 5.18 -34.06
C GLN A 2 36.38 6.08 -33.20
N PHE A 3 36.49 5.94 -31.88
CA PHE A 3 35.87 6.84 -30.91
C PHE A 3 36.59 8.20 -30.95
N LYS A 4 35.97 9.20 -31.56
CA LYS A 4 36.49 10.58 -31.61
C LYS A 4 36.14 11.33 -30.32
N LEU A 5 37.12 11.44 -29.40
CA LEU A 5 37.01 12.19 -28.14
C LEU A 5 36.69 13.69 -28.35
N GLU A 6 37.07 14.22 -29.51
CA GLU A 6 36.88 15.62 -29.91
C GLU A 6 35.41 16.05 -29.96
N ASN A 7 34.47 15.13 -30.22
CA ASN A 7 33.03 15.44 -30.24
C ASN A 7 32.38 15.55 -28.85
N PHE A 8 33.07 15.14 -27.79
CA PHE A 8 32.57 15.23 -26.41
C PHE A 8 33.19 16.37 -25.60
N ARG A 9 34.08 17.16 -26.21
CA ARG A 9 34.58 18.40 -25.59
C ARG A 9 33.43 19.40 -25.50
N ARG A 10 32.89 19.52 -24.30
CA ARG A 10 31.92 20.54 -23.90
C ARG A 10 32.53 21.91 -24.20
N ASP A 11 31.94 22.64 -25.13
CA ASP A 11 32.31 24.02 -25.38
C ASP A 11 32.15 24.81 -24.08
N SER A 12 33.25 25.39 -23.60
CA SER A 12 33.32 26.06 -22.30
C SER A 12 32.47 27.35 -22.26
N GLY A 13 31.95 27.80 -23.40
CA GLY A 13 31.04 28.94 -23.53
C GLY A 13 29.55 28.57 -23.56
N THR A 14 29.20 27.28 -23.59
CA THR A 14 27.79 26.87 -23.49
C THR A 14 27.33 26.99 -22.05
N VAL A 15 26.60 28.06 -21.76
CA VAL A 15 25.87 28.25 -20.50
C VAL A 15 24.95 27.05 -20.32
N ILE A 16 25.34 26.13 -19.43
CA ILE A 16 24.45 25.04 -19.02
C ILE A 16 23.24 25.74 -18.40
N PRO A 17 22.00 25.58 -18.93
CA PRO A 17 20.84 26.15 -18.27
C PRO A 17 20.87 25.63 -16.84
N ALA A 18 21.03 26.56 -15.89
CA ALA A 18 21.23 26.24 -14.49
C ALA A 18 20.20 25.19 -14.09
N LYS A 19 20.70 23.99 -13.73
CA LYS A 19 19.97 22.79 -13.30
C LYS A 19 18.54 23.19 -12.95
N LEU A 20 17.59 22.93 -13.87
CA LEU A 20 16.18 23.31 -13.72
C LEU A 20 15.84 22.97 -12.27
N LYS A 21 15.66 23.98 -11.40
CA LYS A 21 15.49 23.75 -9.97
C LYS A 21 14.35 22.76 -9.92
N SER A 22 14.64 21.50 -9.57
CA SER A 22 13.63 20.45 -9.49
C SER A 22 12.67 21.01 -8.46
N ALA A 23 11.59 21.63 -8.93
CA ALA A 23 10.62 22.26 -8.09
C ALA A 23 10.10 21.09 -7.30
N ARG A 24 10.58 20.97 -6.07
CA ARG A 24 10.23 19.89 -5.16
C ARG A 24 8.72 19.97 -5.15
N ILE A 25 8.06 19.04 -5.84
CA ILE A 25 6.61 19.10 -5.99
C ILE A 25 6.14 19.09 -4.56
N LYS A 26 5.69 20.26 -4.07
CA LYS A 26 5.21 20.37 -2.69
C LYS A 26 4.06 19.40 -2.67
N GLY A 27 4.25 18.24 -2.03
CA GLY A 27 3.32 17.13 -2.12
C GLY A 27 1.93 17.68 -1.86
N GLY A 28 1.12 17.77 -2.92
CA GLY A 28 -0.20 18.35 -2.81
C GLY A 28 -0.96 17.55 -1.77
N ARG A 29 -1.74 18.22 -0.92
CA ARG A 29 -2.58 17.53 0.07
C ARG A 29 -3.50 16.59 -0.72
N ILE A 30 -3.26 15.27 -0.61
CA ILE A 30 -4.07 14.28 -1.32
C ILE A 30 -5.51 14.44 -0.82
N LYS A 31 -6.42 14.86 -1.70
CA LYS A 31 -7.83 15.02 -1.36
C LYS A 31 -8.48 13.63 -1.37
N GLY A 32 -8.86 13.14 -0.21
CA GLY A 32 -9.60 11.88 -0.06
C GLY A 32 -8.95 10.89 0.90
N ARG A 33 -9.32 9.62 0.75
CA ARG A 33 -8.77 8.50 1.52
C ARG A 33 -7.38 8.16 0.98
N PHE A 34 -6.38 8.13 1.86
CA PHE A 34 -4.99 7.79 1.52
C PHE A 34 -4.48 6.69 2.44
N LEU A 35 -3.57 5.87 1.92
CA LEU A 35 -2.89 4.86 2.72
C LEU A 35 -1.92 5.56 3.67
N ARG A 36 -2.12 5.38 4.98
CA ARG A 36 -1.23 5.93 5.99
C ARG A 36 0.00 5.01 6.14
N GLY A 37 1.20 5.57 6.00
CA GLY A 37 2.45 4.85 6.29
C GLY A 37 2.77 4.85 7.79
N PRO A 38 3.69 4.00 8.29
CA PRO A 38 4.56 3.02 7.59
C PRO A 38 3.91 1.64 7.47
N ILE A 39 4.01 1.03 6.28
CA ILE A 39 3.63 -0.37 6.06
C ILE A 39 4.90 -1.21 5.90
N SER A 40 5.06 -2.24 6.72
CA SER A 40 6.24 -3.12 6.65
C SER A 40 6.25 -3.84 5.30
N TRP A 41 7.41 -3.80 4.62
CA TRP A 41 7.56 -4.47 3.33
C TRP A 41 7.31 -5.98 3.42
N ASP A 42 7.73 -6.61 4.52
CA ASP A 42 7.48 -8.04 4.77
C ASP A 42 5.99 -8.35 4.89
N TRP A 43 5.24 -7.53 5.64
CA TRP A 43 3.78 -7.66 5.75
C TRP A 43 3.10 -7.55 4.39
N LEU A 44 3.52 -6.57 3.57
CA LEU A 44 2.99 -6.40 2.23
C LEU A 44 3.34 -7.58 1.33
N THR A 45 4.58 -8.08 1.40
CA THR A 45 5.06 -9.23 0.61
C THR A 45 4.28 -10.49 0.96
N LYS A 46 4.05 -10.77 2.24
CA LYS A 46 3.19 -11.86 2.69
C LYS A 46 1.77 -11.73 2.13
N ALA A 47 1.19 -10.52 2.13
CA ALA A 47 -0.14 -10.29 1.55
C ALA A 47 -0.16 -10.45 0.02
N MET A 48 0.94 -10.13 -0.68
CA MET A 48 1.10 -10.28 -2.13
C MET A 48 1.23 -11.75 -2.55
N ASN A 49 1.90 -12.57 -1.75
CA ASN A 49 2.04 -14.01 -2.03
C ASN A 49 0.72 -14.80 -1.90
N LEU A 50 -0.31 -14.20 -1.32
CA LEU A 50 -1.61 -14.84 -1.18
C LEU A 50 -2.42 -14.76 -2.48
N PRO A 51 -3.06 -15.86 -2.89
CA PRO A 51 -3.81 -15.89 -4.14
C PRO A 51 -5.09 -15.03 -4.08
N GLY A 52 -5.59 -14.64 -5.26
CA GLY A 52 -6.88 -13.97 -5.39
C GLY A 52 -6.85 -12.48 -5.06
N LYS A 53 -7.76 -12.03 -4.17
CA LYS A 53 -7.95 -10.60 -3.83
C LYS A 53 -7.47 -10.25 -2.42
N SER A 54 -6.61 -11.10 -1.84
CA SER A 54 -6.09 -10.95 -0.48
C SER A 54 -5.31 -9.65 -0.30
N LEU A 55 -4.42 -9.31 -1.23
CA LEU A 55 -3.73 -8.01 -1.24
C LEU A 55 -4.70 -6.81 -1.25
N HIS A 56 -5.77 -6.89 -2.05
CA HIS A 56 -6.72 -5.77 -2.16
C HIS A 56 -7.50 -5.57 -0.85
N VAL A 57 -7.90 -6.67 -0.21
CA VAL A 57 -8.55 -6.63 1.10
C VAL A 57 -7.58 -6.13 2.19
N ALA A 58 -6.31 -6.55 2.13
CA ALA A 58 -5.26 -6.08 3.03
C ALA A 58 -5.08 -4.54 2.94
N LEU A 59 -5.03 -3.98 1.72
CA LEU A 59 -4.94 -2.53 1.51
C LEU A 59 -6.18 -1.78 2.03
N ILE A 60 -7.37 -2.34 1.85
CA ILE A 60 -8.63 -1.77 2.39
C ILE A 60 -8.61 -1.72 3.92
N LEU A 61 -8.14 -2.80 4.56
CA LEU A 61 -8.00 -2.85 6.01
C LEU A 61 -6.99 -1.82 6.51
N TRP A 62 -5.85 -1.72 5.83
CA TRP A 62 -4.80 -0.76 6.16
C TRP A 62 -5.27 0.70 6.00
N LEU A 63 -6.08 0.97 4.98
CA LEU A 63 -6.73 2.26 4.79
C LEU A 63 -7.65 2.62 5.97
N GLU A 64 -8.46 1.67 6.42
CA GLU A 64 -9.37 1.87 7.55
C GLU A 64 -8.60 2.05 8.88
N VAL A 65 -7.51 1.29 9.08
CA VAL A 65 -6.60 1.43 10.24
C VAL A 65 -5.94 2.82 10.23
N GLY A 66 -5.42 3.25 9.09
CA GLY A 66 -4.84 4.58 8.93
C GLY A 66 -5.83 5.70 9.21
N PHE A 67 -7.08 5.54 8.78
CA PHE A 67 -8.13 6.53 9.01
C PHE A 67 -8.57 6.59 10.47
N ARG A 68 -8.79 5.43 11.11
CA ARG A 68 -9.27 5.36 12.50
C ARG A 68 -8.16 5.45 13.55
N ARG A 69 -6.89 5.36 13.15
CA ARG A 69 -5.71 5.35 14.03
C ARG A 69 -5.78 4.27 15.12
N THR A 70 -6.45 3.15 14.82
CA THR A 70 -6.60 2.01 15.74
C THR A 70 -6.25 0.73 15.00
N ASN A 71 -5.69 -0.22 15.72
CA ASN A 71 -5.32 -1.52 15.18
C ASN A 71 -6.52 -2.48 15.04
N ARG A 72 -7.68 -2.13 15.62
CA ARG A 72 -8.92 -2.91 15.53
C ARG A 72 -9.94 -2.18 14.68
N VAL A 73 -10.26 -2.73 13.52
CA VAL A 73 -11.17 -2.12 12.55
C VAL A 73 -12.29 -3.07 12.15
N LYS A 74 -13.49 -2.52 12.00
CA LYS A 74 -14.62 -3.29 11.46
C LYS A 74 -14.52 -3.33 9.95
N PHE A 75 -14.52 -4.52 9.36
CA PHE A 75 -14.50 -4.67 7.91
C PHE A 75 -15.85 -4.24 7.32
N ARG A 76 -15.85 -3.13 6.58
CA ARG A 76 -17.06 -2.56 5.98
C ARG A 76 -17.24 -3.10 4.56
N MET A 77 -18.30 -3.88 4.35
CA MET A 77 -18.66 -4.42 3.04
C MET A 77 -18.83 -3.34 1.96
N GLY A 78 -19.30 -2.14 2.32
CA GLY A 78 -19.43 -1.03 1.38
C GLY A 78 -18.11 -0.60 0.75
N LEU A 79 -16.99 -0.74 1.47
CA LEU A 79 -15.66 -0.41 0.93
C LEU A 79 -15.15 -1.53 0.00
N ALA A 80 -15.42 -2.78 0.35
CA ALA A 80 -15.12 -3.94 -0.49
C ALA A 80 -15.92 -3.92 -1.81
N ASN A 81 -17.19 -3.51 -1.74
CA ASN A 81 -18.05 -3.40 -2.92
C ASN A 81 -17.59 -2.26 -3.85
N LYS A 82 -17.17 -1.11 -3.28
CA LYS A 82 -16.56 -0.01 -4.06
C LYS A 82 -15.28 -0.41 -4.78
N ALA A 83 -14.54 -1.37 -4.22
CA ALA A 83 -13.35 -1.93 -4.85
C ALA A 83 -13.67 -3.07 -5.85
N GLY A 84 -14.95 -3.40 -6.04
CA GLY A 84 -15.42 -4.35 -7.04
C GLY A 84 -15.39 -5.81 -6.59
N PHE A 85 -15.34 -6.10 -5.29
CA PHE A 85 -15.31 -7.48 -4.78
C PHE A 85 -16.65 -7.91 -4.17
N SER A 86 -17.07 -9.13 -4.46
CA SER A 86 -18.25 -9.73 -3.82
C SER A 86 -18.01 -10.04 -2.34
N ARG A 87 -19.10 -10.22 -1.59
CA ARG A 87 -19.04 -10.65 -0.17
C ARG A 87 -18.25 -11.94 0.02
N TRP A 88 -18.42 -12.88 -0.90
CA TRP A 88 -17.76 -14.18 -0.84
C TRP A 88 -16.26 -14.06 -1.07
N THR A 89 -15.86 -13.23 -2.04
CA THR A 89 -14.44 -12.94 -2.31
C THR A 89 -13.77 -12.29 -1.10
N ALA A 90 -14.43 -11.29 -0.49
CA ALA A 90 -13.91 -10.63 0.70
C ALA A 90 -13.76 -11.61 1.88
N ARG A 91 -14.75 -12.49 2.09
CA ARG A 91 -14.68 -13.51 3.15
C ARG A 91 -13.56 -14.52 2.93
N ARG A 92 -13.34 -14.96 1.69
CA ARG A 92 -12.21 -15.86 1.33
C ARG A 92 -10.86 -15.18 1.56
N ALA A 93 -10.71 -13.94 1.11
CA ALA A 93 -9.51 -13.15 1.32
C ALA A 93 -9.20 -12.92 2.81
N LEU A 94 -10.22 -12.62 3.63
CA LEU A 94 -10.05 -12.49 5.08
C LEU A 94 -9.52 -13.79 5.71
N LYS A 95 -10.09 -14.94 5.34
CA LYS A 95 -9.60 -16.24 5.82
C LYS A 95 -8.16 -16.51 5.41
N GLN A 96 -7.76 -16.13 4.20
CA GLN A 96 -6.38 -16.31 3.75
C GLN A 96 -5.39 -15.40 4.47
N LEU A 97 -5.77 -14.14 4.70
CA LEU A 97 -4.95 -13.21 5.47
C LEU A 97 -4.80 -13.65 6.93
N GLU A 98 -5.85 -14.22 7.50
CA GLU A 98 -5.82 -14.82 8.83
C GLU A 98 -4.94 -16.07 8.88
N ALA A 99 -5.05 -16.97 7.89
CA ALA A 99 -4.18 -18.13 7.75
C ALA A 99 -2.70 -17.76 7.59
N ALA A 100 -2.40 -16.61 6.98
CA ALA A 100 -1.06 -16.07 6.86
C ALA A 100 -0.53 -15.38 8.13
N GLY A 101 -1.36 -15.29 9.19
CA GLY A 101 -1.00 -14.62 10.44
C GLY A 101 -0.88 -13.10 10.34
N LEU A 102 -1.37 -12.49 9.26
CA LEU A 102 -1.28 -11.03 9.04
C LEU A 102 -2.39 -10.27 9.77
N ILE A 103 -3.52 -10.93 9.99
CA ILE A 103 -4.70 -10.38 10.67
C ILE A 103 -5.30 -11.43 11.60
N GLU A 104 -6.00 -10.96 12.63
CA GLU A 104 -6.85 -11.75 13.51
C GLU A 104 -8.29 -11.31 13.27
N THR A 105 -9.20 -12.26 12.98
CA THR A 105 -10.61 -11.92 12.73
C THR A 105 -11.51 -12.44 13.85
N GLU A 106 -12.39 -11.56 14.35
CA GLU A 106 -13.40 -11.89 15.34
C GLU A 106 -14.78 -11.78 14.66
N PRO A 107 -15.28 -12.86 14.03
CA PRO A 107 -16.63 -12.88 13.49
C PRO A 107 -17.64 -12.99 14.65
N LYS A 108 -18.51 -11.99 14.78
CA LYS A 108 -19.66 -12.05 15.70
C LYS A 108 -20.96 -12.19 14.89
N PRO A 109 -21.86 -13.12 15.22
CA PRO A 109 -23.13 -13.27 14.51
C PRO A 109 -23.93 -11.95 14.57
N GLY A 110 -24.48 -11.53 13.43
CA GLY A 110 -25.24 -10.28 13.31
C GLY A 110 -24.41 -8.99 13.30
N GLN A 111 -23.07 -9.06 13.42
CA GLN A 111 -22.21 -7.88 13.42
C GLN A 111 -21.18 -7.90 12.29
N LEU A 112 -20.63 -6.73 11.99
CA LEU A 112 -19.48 -6.61 11.08
C LEU A 112 -18.27 -7.33 11.70
N THR A 113 -17.57 -8.09 10.86
CA THR A 113 -16.32 -8.75 11.24
C THR A 113 -15.34 -7.72 11.78
N THR A 114 -14.94 -7.89 13.03
CA THR A 114 -13.87 -7.08 13.62
C THR A 114 -12.55 -7.72 13.24
N VAL A 115 -11.65 -6.91 12.69
CA VAL A 115 -10.34 -7.35 12.21
C VAL A 115 -9.29 -6.58 12.97
N ARG A 116 -8.32 -7.30 13.50
CA ARG A 116 -7.13 -6.74 14.14
C ARG A 116 -5.94 -6.99 13.23
N ILE A 117 -5.16 -5.96 12.91
CA ILE A 117 -3.93 -6.15 12.16
C ILE A 117 -2.82 -6.60 13.11
N MET A 118 -2.09 -7.64 12.72
CA MET A 118 -0.93 -8.09 13.47
C MET A 118 0.29 -7.39 12.91
N ASP A 119 1.05 -6.72 13.78
CA ASP A 119 2.33 -6.17 13.40
C ASP A 119 3.29 -7.35 13.22
N VAL A 120 3.76 -7.55 12.00
CA VAL A 120 4.80 -8.53 11.74
C VAL A 120 6.07 -7.92 12.29
N LYS A 121 6.51 -8.39 13.46
CA LYS A 121 7.82 -8.05 14.02
C LYS A 121 8.86 -8.29 12.93
N VAL A 122 9.51 -7.22 12.51
CA VAL A 122 10.74 -7.29 11.72
C VAL A 122 11.79 -7.85 12.68
N GLU A 123 12.09 -9.15 12.56
CA GLU A 123 13.28 -9.71 13.19
C GLU A 123 14.47 -9.11 12.44
N ASN A 124 15.25 -8.31 13.16
CA ASN A 124 16.39 -7.55 12.66
C ASN A 124 17.67 -8.39 12.81
#